data_AF-A0A7S3F8Q5-F1
#
_entry.id   AF-A0A7S3F8Q5-F1
#
_cell.length_a   1.000
_cell.length_b   1.000
_cell.length_c   1.000
_cell.angle_alpha   90.00
_cell.angle_beta   90.00
_cell.angle_gamma   90.00
#
_symmetry.space_group_name_H-M   'P 1'
#
loop_
_entity.id
_entity.type
_entity.pdbx_description
1 polymer ?
#
loop_
_entity_poly.entity_id
_entity_poly.type
_entity_poly.pdbx_seq_one_letter_code
_entity_poly.pdbx_strand_id
1 'polypeptide(L)'
;LLVSTMAVPLVMLGVFFAGNSFGVFFTVVVPVVNEMYGRKEFGVIMGGQLACQAIASIGISMELLPSVYRAAAHRHKICLGADCFRLSFLSLAVLNVVALLAAIVLERRNRTSLPVDRLDCN
;
A
#
# COMPACT_ATOMS: atom_id res chain seq x y z
N LEU A 1 15.33 16.43 23.65
CA LEU A 1 14.20 17.35 23.37
C LEU A 1 14.33 18.14 22.05
N LEU A 2 15.53 18.55 21.61
CA LEU A 2 15.72 19.36 20.38
C LEU A 2 15.52 18.62 19.03
N VAL A 3 15.57 17.29 19.00
CA VAL A 3 15.31 16.50 17.78
C VAL A 3 13.80 16.50 17.37
N SER A 4 12.92 17.00 18.25
CA SER A 4 11.46 16.86 18.08
C SER A 4 10.81 17.94 17.21
N THR A 5 11.34 19.16 17.10
CA THR A 5 10.62 20.26 16.45
C THR A 5 10.70 20.26 14.93
N MET A 6 11.80 19.77 14.33
CA MET A 6 11.93 19.66 12.86
C MET A 6 11.39 18.33 12.30
N ALA A 7 11.28 17.29 13.13
CA ALA A 7 10.77 15.98 12.71
C ALA A 7 9.22 15.95 12.65
N VAL A 8 8.54 16.67 13.54
CA VAL A 8 7.07 16.75 13.57
C VAL A 8 6.46 17.22 12.25
N PRO A 9 6.88 18.34 11.62
CA PRO A 9 6.29 18.77 10.35
C PRO A 9 6.51 17.75 9.23
N LEU A 10 7.65 17.05 9.22
CA LEU A 10 7.95 16.03 8.21
C LEU A 10 7.05 14.79 8.38
N VAL A 11 6.83 14.34 9.62
CA VAL A 11 5.91 13.24 9.92
C VAL A 11 4.47 13.64 9.56
N MET A 12 4.05 14.87 9.88
CA MET A 12 2.72 15.38 9.52
C MET A 12 2.52 15.42 8.00
N LEU A 13 3.53 15.86 7.25
CA LEU A 13 3.50 15.82 5.79
C LEU A 13 3.36 14.38 5.26
N GLY A 14 4.10 13.43 5.86
CA GLY A 14 3.98 12.02 5.54
C GLY A 14 2.57 11.46 5.77
N VAL A 15 1.96 11.79 6.92
CA VAL A 15 0.59 11.41 7.26
C VAL A 15 -0.42 12.04 6.29
N PHE A 16 -0.20 13.31 5.90
CA PHE A 16 -1.04 13.99 4.92
C PHE A 16 -1.04 13.28 3.56
N PHE A 17 0.12 12.93 3.03
CA PHE A 17 0.22 12.19 1.77
C PHE A 17 -0.38 10.79 1.87
N ALA A 18 -0.13 10.06 2.96
CA ALA A 18 -0.70 8.74 3.18
C ALA A 18 -2.25 8.78 3.24
N GLY A 19 -2.81 9.78 3.92
CA GLY A 19 -4.25 10.00 3.98
C GLY A 19 -4.85 10.31 2.60
N ASN A 20 -4.20 11.19 1.82
CA ASN A 20 -4.64 11.51 0.46
C ASN A 20 -4.60 10.27 -0.46
N SER A 21 -3.52 9.50 -0.45
CA SER A 21 -3.43 8.29 -1.28
C SER A 21 -4.49 7.26 -0.93
N PHE A 22 -4.78 7.09 0.37
CA PHE A 22 -5.81 6.18 0.83
C PHE A 22 -7.20 6.64 0.39
N GLY A 23 -7.52 7.92 0.53
CA GLY A 23 -8.79 8.49 0.08
C GLY A 23 -9.02 8.37 -1.42
N VAL A 24 -7.99 8.69 -2.23
CA VAL A 24 -8.05 8.54 -3.69
C VAL A 24 -8.26 7.08 -4.09
N PHE A 25 -7.60 6.12 -3.43
CA PHE A 25 -7.79 4.71 -3.73
C PHE A 25 -9.26 4.25 -3.55
N PHE A 26 -9.88 4.56 -2.40
CA PHE A 26 -11.24 4.12 -2.12
C PHE A 26 -12.30 4.78 -2.99
N THR A 27 -12.06 6.00 -3.47
CA THR A 27 -12.98 6.70 -4.36
C THR A 27 -12.93 6.17 -5.80
N VAL A 28 -11.76 5.71 -6.26
CA VAL A 28 -11.55 5.26 -7.64
C VAL A 28 -11.75 3.74 -7.81
N VAL A 29 -11.47 2.93 -6.79
CA VAL A 29 -11.52 1.46 -6.92
C VAL A 29 -12.91 0.93 -7.28
N VAL A 30 -13.96 1.48 -6.68
CA VAL A 30 -15.36 1.07 -6.90
C VAL A 30 -15.79 1.27 -8.36
N PRO A 31 -15.70 2.49 -8.94
CA PRO A 31 -16.08 2.70 -10.34
C PRO A 31 -15.18 1.93 -11.30
N VAL A 32 -13.85 1.87 -11.07
CA VAL A 32 -12.93 1.15 -11.95
C VAL A 32 -13.23 -0.34 -11.99
N VAL A 33 -13.48 -0.98 -10.84
CA VAL A 33 -13.85 -2.40 -10.79
C VAL A 33 -15.18 -2.63 -11.48
N ASN A 34 -16.14 -1.73 -11.33
CA ASN A 34 -17.44 -1.85 -11.98
C ASN A 34 -17.34 -1.71 -13.51
N GLU A 35 -16.53 -0.77 -14.01
CA GLU A 35 -16.27 -0.63 -15.44
C GLU A 35 -15.50 -1.83 -16.00
N MET A 36 -14.52 -2.35 -15.26
CA MET A 36 -13.65 -3.44 -15.72
C MET A 36 -14.31 -4.81 -15.74
N TYR A 37 -15.06 -5.16 -14.70
CA TYR A 37 -15.61 -6.50 -14.51
C TYR A 37 -17.13 -6.56 -14.71
N GLY A 38 -17.78 -5.41 -14.83
CA GLY A 38 -19.24 -5.33 -14.90
C GLY A 38 -19.93 -5.66 -13.58
N ARG A 39 -21.26 -5.60 -13.60
CA ARG A 39 -22.08 -5.55 -12.39
C ARG A 39 -22.49 -6.90 -11.79
N LYS A 40 -22.32 -8.01 -12.52
CA LYS A 40 -22.86 -9.34 -12.14
C LYS A 40 -22.21 -9.90 -10.86
N GLU A 41 -20.89 -9.79 -10.75
CA GLU A 41 -20.10 -10.40 -9.66
C GLU A 41 -19.39 -9.33 -8.81
N PHE A 42 -19.86 -8.09 -8.85
CA PHE A 42 -19.20 -6.93 -8.24
C PHE A 42 -18.92 -7.14 -6.74
N GLY A 43 -19.89 -7.69 -6.00
CA GLY A 43 -19.74 -7.95 -4.57
C GLY A 43 -18.65 -8.98 -4.24
N VAL A 44 -18.51 -10.03 -5.05
CA VAL A 44 -17.48 -11.06 -4.87
C VAL A 44 -16.10 -10.49 -5.17
N ILE A 45 -15.98 -9.72 -6.25
CA ILE A 45 -14.71 -9.10 -6.68
C ILE A 45 -14.25 -8.05 -5.67
N MET A 46 -15.14 -7.16 -5.24
CA MET A 46 -14.84 -6.18 -4.20
C MET A 46 -14.55 -6.83 -2.84
N GLY A 47 -15.29 -7.88 -2.49
CA GLY A 47 -15.03 -8.68 -1.29
C GLY A 47 -13.63 -9.31 -1.32
N GLY A 48 -13.22 -9.87 -2.47
CA GLY A 48 -11.87 -10.40 -2.68
C GLY A 48 -10.79 -9.32 -2.54
N GLN A 49 -11.00 -8.12 -3.10
CA GLN A 49 -10.09 -6.98 -2.96
C GLN A 49 -9.90 -6.58 -1.48
N LEU A 50 -11.00 -6.45 -0.73
CA LEU A 50 -10.95 -6.09 0.69
C LEU A 50 -10.30 -7.21 1.54
N ALA A 51 -10.57 -8.48 1.23
CA ALA A 51 -9.94 -9.60 1.89
C ALA A 51 -8.41 -9.61 1.67
N CYS A 52 -7.95 -9.32 0.45
CA CYS A 52 -6.53 -9.17 0.15
C CYS A 52 -5.88 -8.05 0.99
N GLN A 53 -6.56 -6.91 1.18
CA GLN A 53 -6.07 -5.83 2.03
C GLN A 53 -5.94 -6.27 3.50
N ALA A 54 -6.92 -7.02 4.02
CA ALA A 54 -6.87 -7.56 5.38
C ALA A 54 -5.70 -8.55 5.55
N ILE A 55 -5.52 -9.47 4.59
CA ILE A 55 -4.42 -10.44 4.59
C ILE A 55 -3.06 -9.73 4.55
N ALA A 56 -2.91 -8.72 3.68
CA ALA A 56 -1.69 -7.92 3.60
C ALA A 56 -1.39 -7.21 4.93
N SER A 57 -2.40 -6.63 5.57
CA SER A 57 -2.26 -5.97 6.88
C SER A 57 -1.76 -6.93 7.95
N ILE A 58 -2.32 -8.15 8.00
CA ILE A 58 -1.87 -9.20 8.92
C ILE A 58 -0.42 -9.57 8.65
N GLY A 59 -0.05 -9.88 7.41
CA GLY A 59 1.32 -10.27 7.06
C GLY A 59 2.35 -9.18 7.38
N ILE A 60 2.03 -7.92 7.07
CA ILE A 60 2.91 -6.79 7.36
C ILE A 60 3.06 -6.59 8.88
N SER A 61 1.96 -6.64 9.62
CA SER A 61 1.95 -6.34 11.06
C SER A 61 2.51 -7.48 11.91
N MET A 62 2.28 -8.74 11.52
CA MET A 62 2.65 -9.93 12.31
C MET A 62 3.98 -10.53 11.90
N GLU A 63 4.41 -10.41 10.64
CA GLU A 63 5.65 -11.02 10.17
C GLU A 63 6.71 -9.98 9.79
N LEU A 64 6.37 -9.04 8.91
CA LEU A 64 7.36 -8.12 8.36
C LEU A 64 7.90 -7.13 9.40
N LEU A 65 7.03 -6.41 10.10
CA LEU A 65 7.46 -5.46 11.12
C LEU A 65 8.20 -6.16 12.27
N PRO A 66 7.67 -7.25 12.86
CA PRO A 66 8.34 -7.92 13.97
C PRO A 66 9.70 -8.52 13.58
N SER A 67 9.86 -9.05 12.37
CA SER A 67 11.15 -9.56 11.89
C SER A 67 12.18 -8.43 11.73
N VAL A 68 11.79 -7.30 11.15
CA VAL A 68 12.64 -6.09 11.02
C VAL A 68 13.03 -5.54 12.39
N TYR A 69 12.09 -5.46 13.34
CA TYR A 69 12.38 -5.01 14.70
C TYR A 69 13.33 -5.96 15.44
N ARG A 70 13.14 -7.28 15.31
CA ARG A 70 14.04 -8.27 15.92
C ARG A 70 15.45 -8.19 15.34
N ALA A 71 15.58 -7.97 14.02
CA ALA A 71 16.88 -7.77 13.36
C ALA A 71 17.57 -6.47 13.84
N ALA A 72 16.80 -5.38 14.00
CA ALA A 72 17.31 -4.12 14.51
C ALA A 72 17.71 -4.19 16.01
N ALA A 73 17.06 -5.05 16.79
CA ALA A 73 17.32 -5.21 18.23
C ALA A 73 18.58 -6.03 18.58
N HIS A 74 19.39 -6.42 17.57
CA HIS A 74 20.57 -7.30 17.53
C HIS A 74 21.37 -7.62 18.83
N ARG A 75 21.39 -6.75 19.86
CA ARG A 75 22.07 -6.93 21.16
C ARG A 75 21.32 -6.44 22.40
N HIS A 76 20.23 -5.68 22.27
CA HIS A 76 19.46 -5.18 23.42
C HIS A 76 18.02 -5.66 23.26
N LYS A 77 17.49 -6.36 24.26
CA LYS A 77 16.12 -6.93 24.26
C LYS A 77 15.01 -5.87 24.07
N ILE A 78 15.38 -4.61 23.97
CA ILE A 78 14.55 -3.42 23.82
C ILE A 78 15.23 -2.49 22.82
N CYS A 79 14.47 -2.09 21.81
CA CYS A 79 14.90 -1.20 20.73
C CYS A 79 14.15 0.13 20.89
N LEU A 80 14.87 1.19 21.29
CA LEU A 80 14.32 2.50 21.62
C LEU A 80 15.02 3.57 20.79
N GLY A 81 14.26 4.43 20.12
CA GLY A 81 14.77 5.57 19.37
C GLY A 81 14.54 5.51 17.86
N ALA A 82 14.89 6.61 17.19
CA ALA A 82 14.60 6.85 15.78
C ALA A 82 15.26 5.84 14.84
N ASP A 83 16.46 5.34 15.17
CA ASP A 83 17.19 4.39 14.34
C ASP A 83 16.49 3.04 14.22
N CYS A 84 15.74 2.64 15.26
CA CYS A 84 14.98 1.40 15.24
C CYS A 84 13.76 1.48 14.30
N PHE A 85 13.02 2.60 14.38
CA PHE A 85 11.83 2.81 13.55
C PHE A 85 12.17 3.11 12.09
N ARG A 86 13.33 3.72 11.83
CA ARG A 86 13.77 4.10 10.48
C ARG A 86 13.81 2.90 9.54
N LEU A 87 14.30 1.74 10.00
CA LEU A 87 14.34 0.53 9.18
C LEU A 87 12.93 0.03 8.79
N SER A 88 11.97 0.11 9.71
CA SER A 88 10.58 -0.25 9.44
C SER A 88 9.91 0.70 8.44
N PHE A 89 10.15 2.00 8.55
CA PHE A 89 9.65 2.95 7.55
C PHE A 89 10.31 2.76 6.18
N LEU A 90 11.60 2.43 6.15
CA LEU A 90 12.32 2.19 4.90
C LEU A 90 11.86 0.89 4.23
N SER A 91 11.61 -0.18 4.99
CA SER A 91 11.08 -1.44 4.43
C SER A 91 9.68 -1.24 3.84
N LEU A 92 8.81 -0.48 4.50
CA LEU A 92 7.51 -0.10 3.97
C LEU A 92 7.64 0.77 2.71
N ALA A 93 8.60 1.70 2.66
CA ALA A 93 8.85 2.51 1.48
C ALA A 93 9.28 1.65 0.28
N VAL A 94 10.20 0.70 0.49
CA VAL A 94 10.62 -0.26 -0.55
C VAL A 94 9.43 -1.09 -1.03
N LEU A 95 8.60 -1.59 -0.11
CA LEU A 95 7.41 -2.37 -0.46
C LEU A 95 6.43 -1.55 -1.33
N ASN A 96 6.23 -0.27 -1.02
CA ASN A 96 5.41 0.63 -1.84
C ASN A 96 5.99 0.87 -3.24
N VAL A 97 7.32 1.05 -3.35
CA VAL A 97 7.98 1.19 -4.66
C VAL A 97 7.83 -0.08 -5.50
N VAL A 98 8.00 -1.25 -4.89
CA VAL A 98 7.79 -2.55 -5.57
C VAL A 98 6.34 -2.70 -6.02
N ALA A 99 5.38 -2.33 -5.17
CA ALA A 99 3.96 -2.35 -5.52
C ALA A 99 3.63 -1.40 -6.69
N LEU A 100 4.22 -0.20 -6.69
CA LEU A 100 4.07 0.76 -7.80
C LEU A 100 4.64 0.21 -9.11
N LEU A 101 5.83 -0.39 -9.07
CA LEU A 101 6.43 -1.01 -10.25
C LEU A 101 5.56 -2.16 -10.79
N ALA A 102 5.04 -3.00 -9.90
CA ALA A 102 4.12 -4.07 -10.27
C ALA A 102 2.83 -3.51 -10.89
N ALA A 103 2.27 -2.44 -10.34
CA ALA A 103 1.10 -1.76 -10.89
C ALA A 103 1.37 -1.19 -12.29
N ILE A 104 2.51 -0.54 -12.52
CA ILE A 104 2.90 -0.01 -13.84
C ILE A 104 3.07 -1.15 -14.86
N VAL A 105 3.71 -2.25 -14.46
CA VAL A 105 3.88 -3.43 -15.33
C VAL A 105 2.52 -4.03 -15.67
N LEU A 106 1.62 -4.13 -14.69
CA LEU A 106 0.27 -4.65 -14.89
C LEU A 106 -0.54 -3.74 -15.81
N GLU A 107 -0.51 -2.42 -15.61
CA GLU A 107 -1.16 -1.42 -16.47
C GLU A 107 -0.68 -1.54 -17.92
N ARG A 108 0.64 -1.58 -18.13
CA ARG A 108 1.23 -1.76 -19.47
C ARG A 108 0.76 -3.06 -20.12
N ARG A 109 0.77 -4.16 -19.37
CA ARG A 109 0.28 -5.46 -19.84
C ARG A 109 -1.20 -5.39 -20.21
N ASN A 110 -2.04 -4.79 -19.35
CA ASN A 110 -3.47 -4.65 -19.59
C ASN A 110 -3.72 -3.85 -20.87
N ARG A 111 -3.03 -2.73 -21.04
CA ARG A 111 -3.11 -1.89 -22.25
C ARG A 111 -2.71 -2.64 -23.53
N THR A 112 -1.73 -3.53 -23.46
CA THR A 112 -1.28 -4.31 -24.63
C THR A 112 -2.15 -5.53 -24.93
N SER A 113 -2.80 -6.12 -23.92
CA SER A 113 -3.50 -7.40 -24.06
C SER A 113 -5.02 -7.28 -24.11
N LEU A 114 -5.63 -6.16 -23.71
CA LEU A 114 -7.06 -5.97 -23.88
C LEU A 114 -7.39 -5.50 -25.30
N PRO A 115 -8.23 -6.24 -26.06
CA PRO A 115 -8.82 -5.70 -27.28
C PRO A 115 -9.73 -4.52 -26.91
N VAL A 116 -9.54 -3.40 -27.63
CA VAL A 116 -10.28 -2.14 -27.47
C VAL A 116 -11.76 -2.27 -27.88
N ASP A 117 -12.16 -3.43 -28.42
CA ASP A 117 -13.48 -3.70 -28.99
C ASP A 117 -14.64 -3.80 -27.98
N ARG A 118 -14.42 -3.58 -26.68
CA ARG A 118 -15.52 -3.48 -25.69
C ARG A 118 -16.02 -2.07 -25.43
N LEU A 119 -15.41 -1.04 -26.04
CA LEU A 119 -15.86 0.35 -25.98
C LEU A 119 -16.90 0.70 -27.05
N ASP A 120 -17.20 -0.22 -27.97
CA ASP A 120 -18.33 -0.08 -28.89
C ASP A 120 -19.63 -0.45 -28.17
N CYS A 121 -20.12 0.49 -27.35
CA CYS A 121 -21.50 0.51 -26.90
C CYS A 121 -22.41 0.80 -28.11
N ASN A 122 -23.01 -0.26 -28.66
CA ASN A 122 -24.34 -0.19 -29.25
C ASN A 122 -25.35 -0.74 -28.24
#